data_AF-A0AAN7QQW5-F1
#
_entry.id   AF-A0AAN7QQW5-F1
#
_cell.length_a   1.000
_cell.length_b   1.000
_cell.length_c   1.000
_cell.angle_alpha   90.00
_cell.angle_beta   90.00
_cell.angle_gamma   90.00
#
_symmetry.space_group_name_H-M   'P 1'
#
loop_
_entity.id
_entity.type
_entity.pdbx_description
1 polymer ?
#
loop_
_entity_poly.entity_id
_entity_poly.type
_entity_poly.pdbx_seq_one_letter_code
_entity_poly.pdbx_strand_id
1 'polypeptide(L)'
;MEHPRNSVLSLALIFTSAICLFQVSDGWGIDGHFIVCKIAQSRLGEAAADAVKQLLPDYVEGDLAELCSWADRVRFRNRWSAPLHFINTPEVCTYTYRRDCESEDGEKGTCVAGAINNYTMQLLDYGSSSKSDYNLTEALLFLSHFMGDIHQPLHVGYADDKGGNTINVRWYRRKAVLHHVWDVEIIETAEKRFYNENIEDLIDAVQKNISGVWASRIKSWESCESSKKACPDKYASEGIKAACQWAYEGVSEGTVLEDEYFLSRLPIVTLRLAQAGVRLAATLDRIFEASVE
;
A
#
# COMPACT_ATOMS: atom_id res chain seq x y z
N MET A 1 44.81 19.09 61.32
CA MET A 1 45.39 17.86 60.71
C MET A 1 44.33 16.77 60.78
N GLU A 2 43.10 17.01 60.31
CA GLU A 2 42.62 16.90 58.91
C GLU A 2 42.82 15.51 58.28
N HIS A 3 41.77 14.70 58.40
CA HIS A 3 41.52 13.47 57.66
C HIS A 3 41.07 13.79 56.22
N PRO A 4 41.55 13.06 55.19
CA PRO A 4 41.01 13.21 53.84
C PRO A 4 39.69 12.44 53.70
N ARG A 5 38.69 13.12 53.13
CA ARG A 5 37.40 12.56 52.72
C ARG A 5 37.57 11.68 51.48
N ASN A 6 37.07 10.45 51.54
CA ASN A 6 36.84 9.61 50.37
C ASN A 6 35.68 10.18 49.54
N SER A 7 35.97 10.73 48.36
CA SER A 7 34.96 11.04 47.35
C SER A 7 34.91 9.90 46.34
N VAL A 8 33.88 9.05 46.46
CA VAL A 8 33.56 8.03 45.46
C VAL A 8 32.87 8.75 44.30
N LEU A 9 33.56 8.95 43.19
CA LEU A 9 32.94 9.39 41.94
C LEU A 9 32.18 8.20 41.33
N SER A 10 30.86 8.20 41.48
CA SER A 10 29.97 7.32 40.73
C SER A 10 29.94 7.78 39.27
N LEU A 11 30.55 6.99 38.39
CA LEU A 11 30.51 7.18 36.94
C LEU A 11 29.11 6.75 36.45
N ALA A 12 28.21 7.71 36.23
CA ALA A 12 26.92 7.43 35.62
C ALA A 12 27.13 7.15 34.12
N LEU A 13 27.08 5.87 33.74
CA LEU A 13 27.04 5.45 32.34
C LEU A 13 25.67 5.86 31.77
N ILE A 14 25.62 6.94 30.98
CA ILE A 14 24.43 7.27 30.19
C ILE A 14 24.40 6.30 29.01
N PHE A 15 23.62 5.23 29.15
CA PHE A 15 23.21 4.41 28.00
C PHE A 15 22.26 5.26 27.16
N THR A 16 22.78 5.99 26.18
CA THR A 16 21.97 6.49 25.08
C THR A 16 21.54 5.28 24.25
N SER A 17 20.39 4.71 24.59
CA SER A 17 19.67 3.80 23.72
C SER A 17 19.32 4.58 22.45
N ALA A 18 20.12 4.39 21.40
CA ALA A 18 19.73 4.77 20.06
C ALA A 18 18.57 3.85 19.69
N ILE A 19 17.35 4.33 19.92
CA ILE A 19 16.15 3.75 19.34
C ILE A 19 16.31 3.98 17.83
N CYS A 20 16.92 3.00 17.15
CA CYS A 20 16.66 2.81 15.73
C CYS A 20 15.17 2.51 15.64
N LEU A 21 14.37 3.54 15.34
CA LEU A 21 13.06 3.35 14.74
C LEU A 21 13.35 2.61 13.44
N PHE A 22 13.23 1.29 13.47
CA PHE A 22 13.09 0.53 12.24
C PHE A 22 11.86 1.10 11.56
N GLN A 23 12.06 1.82 10.47
CA GLN A 23 10.98 2.14 9.54
C GLN A 23 10.57 0.79 8.96
N VAL A 24 9.59 0.17 9.59
CA VAL A 24 8.98 -1.04 9.07
C VAL A 24 8.11 -0.56 7.93
N SER A 25 8.47 -0.96 6.71
CA SER A 25 7.81 -0.59 5.46
C SER A 25 6.33 -0.88 5.58
N ASP A 26 5.52 0.17 5.58
CA ASP A 26 4.06 0.11 5.45
C ASP A 26 3.75 -0.15 3.97
N GLY A 27 2.48 -0.18 3.58
CA GLY A 27 2.03 -0.12 2.19
C GLY A 27 2.63 1.01 1.37
N TRP A 28 1.82 1.57 0.47
CA TRP A 28 2.02 3.02 0.26
C TRP A 28 2.04 3.72 1.64
N GLY A 29 2.67 4.89 1.74
CA GLY A 29 2.51 5.71 2.93
C GLY A 29 1.03 6.08 3.16
N ILE A 30 0.76 6.74 4.29
CA ILE A 30 -0.59 7.21 4.66
C ILE A 30 -1.25 7.95 3.47
N ASP A 31 -0.51 8.86 2.82
CA ASP A 31 -1.00 9.66 1.71
C ASP A 31 -1.34 8.82 0.48
N GLY A 32 -0.54 7.81 0.16
CA GLY A 32 -0.83 6.94 -0.98
C GLY A 32 -2.10 6.11 -0.77
N HIS A 33 -2.31 5.54 0.42
CA HIS A 33 -3.57 4.86 0.74
C HIS A 33 -4.77 5.81 0.78
N PHE A 34 -4.57 7.02 1.30
CA PHE A 34 -5.59 8.06 1.32
C PHE A 34 -6.01 8.41 -0.12
N ILE A 35 -5.05 8.69 -1.02
CA ILE A 35 -5.30 8.94 -2.45
C ILE A 35 -6.07 7.78 -3.08
N VAL A 36 -5.61 6.54 -2.90
CA VAL A 36 -6.24 5.35 -3.49
C VAL A 36 -7.70 5.24 -3.08
N CYS A 37 -7.99 5.43 -1.80
CA CYS A 37 -9.35 5.29 -1.28
C CYS A 37 -10.24 6.48 -1.60
N LYS A 38 -9.73 7.71 -1.67
CA LYS A 38 -10.47 8.86 -2.19
C LYS A 38 -10.88 8.67 -3.64
N ILE A 39 -9.95 8.22 -4.48
CA ILE A 39 -10.23 7.91 -5.89
C ILE A 39 -11.23 6.76 -6.00
N ALA A 40 -11.12 5.73 -5.16
CA ALA A 40 -12.04 4.61 -5.21
C ALA A 40 -13.46 5.04 -4.81
N GLN A 41 -13.58 5.74 -3.67
CA GLN A 41 -14.86 6.14 -3.12
C GLN A 41 -15.63 7.10 -4.04
N SER A 42 -14.95 8.01 -4.74
CA SER A 42 -15.59 8.92 -5.72
C SER A 42 -16.15 8.20 -6.96
N ARG A 43 -15.85 6.90 -7.12
CA ARG A 43 -16.20 6.10 -8.30
C ARG A 43 -17.15 4.95 -8.02
N LEU A 44 -17.55 4.75 -6.76
CA LEU A 44 -18.47 3.68 -6.38
C LEU A 44 -19.85 3.88 -7.01
N GLY A 45 -20.46 2.78 -7.45
CA GLY A 45 -21.89 2.71 -7.72
C GLY A 45 -22.70 2.86 -6.42
N GLU A 46 -24.00 3.16 -6.56
CA GLU A 46 -24.89 3.46 -5.43
C GLU A 46 -24.90 2.34 -4.37
N ALA A 47 -25.05 1.08 -4.81
CA ALA A 47 -25.07 -0.08 -3.91
C ALA A 47 -23.75 -0.23 -3.12
N ALA A 48 -22.61 -0.04 -3.78
CA ALA A 48 -21.30 -0.13 -3.14
C ALA A 48 -21.05 1.05 -2.20
N ALA A 49 -21.45 2.26 -2.59
CA ALA A 49 -21.35 3.45 -1.74
C ALA A 49 -22.16 3.30 -0.45
N ASP A 50 -23.39 2.76 -0.54
CA ASP A 50 -24.23 2.49 0.61
C ASP A 50 -23.65 1.40 1.52
N ALA A 51 -23.15 0.30 0.93
CA ALA A 51 -22.52 -0.78 1.69
C ALA A 51 -21.25 -0.30 2.42
N VAL A 52 -20.38 0.45 1.75
CA VAL A 52 -19.18 1.04 2.34
C VAL A 52 -19.57 1.95 3.51
N LYS A 53 -20.57 2.83 3.33
CA LYS A 53 -21.04 3.72 4.39
C LYS A 53 -21.58 2.95 5.60
N GLN A 54 -22.32 1.85 5.39
CA GLN A 54 -22.86 1.01 6.47
C GLN A 54 -21.81 0.21 7.22
N LEU A 55 -20.74 -0.20 6.54
CA LEU A 55 -19.63 -0.95 7.14
C LEU A 55 -18.63 -0.06 7.88
N LEU A 56 -18.53 1.23 7.52
CA LEU A 56 -17.66 2.18 8.19
C LEU A 56 -18.23 2.60 9.55
N PRO A 57 -17.37 2.82 10.56
CA PRO A 57 -17.80 3.32 11.85
C PRO A 57 -18.22 4.79 11.77
N ASP A 58 -19.21 5.20 12.58
CA ASP A 58 -19.80 6.55 12.52
C ASP A 58 -18.78 7.71 12.64
N TYR A 59 -17.68 7.53 13.37
CA TYR A 59 -16.70 8.59 13.65
C TYR A 59 -15.88 9.03 12.43
N VAL A 60 -15.88 8.28 11.33
CA VAL A 60 -15.23 8.71 10.07
C VAL A 60 -16.21 9.35 9.10
N GLU A 61 -17.47 9.55 9.51
CA GLU A 61 -18.49 10.26 8.73
C GLU A 61 -18.69 9.72 7.30
N GLY A 62 -18.45 8.41 7.13
CA GLY A 62 -18.55 7.72 5.85
C GLY A 62 -17.33 7.87 4.93
N ASP A 63 -16.22 8.47 5.38
CA ASP A 63 -15.00 8.61 4.61
C ASP A 63 -14.11 7.36 4.73
N LEU A 64 -13.99 6.60 3.63
CA LEU A 64 -13.18 5.37 3.60
C LEU A 64 -11.69 5.68 3.76
N ALA A 65 -11.24 6.82 3.23
CA ALA A 65 -9.81 7.17 3.19
C ALA A 65 -9.19 7.35 4.59
N GLU A 66 -9.98 7.79 5.57
CA GLU A 66 -9.58 7.93 6.98
C GLU A 66 -9.09 6.62 7.62
N LEU A 67 -9.55 5.47 7.10
CA LEU A 67 -9.20 4.15 7.62
C LEU A 67 -8.40 3.29 6.65
N CYS A 68 -8.02 3.79 5.47
CA CYS A 68 -7.28 2.99 4.51
C CYS A 68 -5.83 2.68 4.92
N SER A 69 -5.27 3.39 5.90
CA SER A 69 -4.00 3.05 6.56
C SER A 69 -4.16 2.20 7.82
N TRP A 70 -5.38 1.73 8.14
CA TRP A 70 -5.63 0.96 9.36
C TRP A 70 -4.89 -0.38 9.40
N ALA A 71 -4.75 -1.08 8.26
CA ALA A 71 -4.09 -2.39 8.20
C ALA A 71 -2.62 -2.32 8.65
N ASP A 72 -1.90 -1.26 8.27
CA ASP A 72 -0.54 -0.98 8.72
C ASP A 72 -0.43 -0.84 10.23
N ARG A 73 -1.41 -0.17 10.85
CA ARG A 73 -1.44 0.01 12.31
C ARG A 73 -1.64 -1.32 13.02
N VAL A 74 -2.51 -2.19 12.50
CA VAL A 74 -2.87 -3.43 13.19
C VAL A 74 -1.91 -4.57 12.93
N ARG A 75 -1.07 -4.57 11.88
CA ARG A 75 -0.13 -5.67 11.60
C ARG A 75 0.86 -5.98 12.72
N PHE A 76 1.15 -5.01 13.60
CA PHE A 76 1.98 -5.23 14.78
C PHE A 76 1.24 -5.95 15.92
N ARG A 77 -0.08 -5.75 16.01
CA ARG A 77 -0.97 -6.41 16.97
C ARG A 77 -1.42 -7.76 16.44
N ASN A 78 -1.79 -7.80 15.17
CA ASN A 78 -2.23 -8.95 14.40
C ASN A 78 -1.06 -9.41 13.53
N ARG A 79 -0.03 -10.02 14.15
CA ARG A 79 1.23 -10.38 13.46
C ARG A 79 1.04 -11.26 12.24
N TRP A 80 -0.04 -12.04 12.21
CA TRP A 80 -0.43 -12.86 11.06
C TRP A 80 -0.74 -12.03 9.80
N SER A 81 -1.11 -10.74 9.94
CA SER A 81 -1.45 -9.90 8.80
C SER A 81 -0.24 -9.23 8.15
N ALA A 82 0.92 -9.18 8.82
CA ALA A 82 2.13 -8.55 8.28
C ALA A 82 2.57 -9.08 6.89
N PRO A 83 2.66 -10.40 6.64
CA PRO A 83 3.01 -10.92 5.31
C PRO A 83 1.93 -10.69 4.24
N LEU A 84 0.72 -10.25 4.64
CA LEU A 84 -0.37 -9.97 3.71
C LEU A 84 -0.20 -8.64 2.96
N HIS A 85 0.78 -7.82 3.32
CA HIS A 85 1.03 -6.53 2.67
C HIS A 85 1.87 -6.64 1.40
N PHE A 86 2.56 -7.75 1.15
CA PHE A 86 3.50 -7.83 0.03
C PHE A 86 3.54 -9.22 -0.61
N ILE A 87 4.33 -9.35 -1.67
CA ILE A 87 4.74 -10.57 -2.36
C ILE A 87 6.25 -10.49 -2.52
N ASN A 88 6.94 -11.54 -2.07
CA ASN A 88 8.35 -11.74 -2.36
C ASN A 88 8.50 -12.55 -3.64
N THR A 89 9.20 -12.00 -4.63
CA THR A 89 9.60 -12.74 -5.83
C THR A 89 11.08 -13.11 -5.74
N PRO A 90 11.54 -14.15 -6.45
CA PRO A 90 12.96 -14.29 -6.76
C PRO A 90 13.44 -13.08 -7.58
N GLU A 91 14.76 -12.92 -7.78
CA GLU A 91 15.38 -11.86 -8.59
C GLU A 91 15.07 -11.99 -10.11
N VAL A 92 13.77 -11.98 -10.44
CA VAL A 92 13.23 -12.09 -11.79
C VAL A 92 12.05 -11.12 -11.92
N CYS A 93 11.89 -10.54 -13.10
CA CYS A 93 10.83 -9.57 -13.38
C CYS A 93 9.47 -10.21 -13.69
N THR A 94 9.16 -11.33 -13.03
CA THR A 94 7.96 -12.14 -13.28
C THR A 94 7.36 -12.61 -11.97
N TYR A 95 6.03 -12.62 -11.92
CA TYR A 95 5.24 -13.11 -10.80
C TYR A 95 4.41 -14.32 -11.24
N THR A 96 4.30 -15.33 -10.37
CA THR A 96 3.30 -16.39 -10.46
C THR A 96 2.76 -16.74 -9.08
N TYR A 97 1.44 -16.77 -8.92
CA TYR A 97 0.79 -17.01 -7.62
C TYR A 97 1.31 -18.26 -6.90
N ARG A 98 1.43 -19.38 -7.62
CA ARG A 98 1.86 -20.68 -7.03
C ARG A 98 3.27 -20.64 -6.44
N ARG A 99 4.17 -19.88 -7.07
CA ARG A 99 5.57 -19.75 -6.65
C ARG A 99 5.71 -18.72 -5.54
N ASP A 100 5.08 -17.56 -5.72
CA ASP A 100 5.44 -16.35 -4.97
C ASP A 100 4.43 -15.96 -3.87
N CYS A 101 3.21 -16.52 -3.89
CA CYS A 101 2.22 -16.22 -2.85
C CYS A 101 2.33 -17.21 -1.69
N GLU A 102 3.33 -17.01 -0.83
CA GLU A 102 3.55 -17.80 0.37
C GLU A 102 4.20 -16.99 1.50
N SER A 103 4.00 -17.42 2.74
CA SER A 103 4.74 -16.90 3.90
C SER A 103 6.21 -17.36 3.89
N GLU A 104 7.03 -16.80 4.78
CA GLU A 104 8.41 -17.28 5.01
C GLU A 104 8.46 -18.76 5.41
N ASP A 105 7.46 -19.23 6.18
CA ASP A 105 7.31 -20.64 6.57
C ASP A 105 6.70 -21.54 5.46
N GLY A 106 6.43 -21.01 4.26
CA GLY A 106 5.90 -21.75 3.12
C GLY A 106 4.37 -21.97 3.11
N GLU A 107 3.62 -21.26 3.95
CA GLU A 107 2.15 -21.30 3.93
C GLU A 107 1.63 -20.64 2.65
N LYS A 108 1.00 -21.45 1.78
CA LYS A 108 0.48 -20.98 0.49
C LYS A 108 -0.71 -20.05 0.68
N GLY A 109 -0.74 -18.97 -0.09
CA GLY A 109 -1.81 -17.96 -0.06
C GLY A 109 -1.58 -16.82 0.93
N THR A 110 -0.53 -16.89 1.75
CA THR A 110 -0.17 -15.83 2.71
C THR A 110 0.67 -14.74 2.02
N CYS A 111 0.01 -13.93 1.20
CA CYS A 111 0.59 -12.78 0.50
C CYS A 111 -0.51 -11.76 0.16
N VAL A 112 -0.17 -10.57 -0.36
CA VAL A 112 -1.17 -9.54 -0.71
C VAL A 112 -2.19 -9.98 -1.76
N ALA A 113 -1.78 -10.78 -2.77
CA ALA A 113 -2.74 -11.32 -3.74
C ALA A 113 -3.73 -12.31 -3.10
N GLY A 114 -3.26 -13.16 -2.19
CA GLY A 114 -4.11 -14.07 -1.44
C GLY A 114 -5.04 -13.33 -0.47
N ALA A 115 -4.55 -12.27 0.17
CA ALA A 115 -5.34 -11.41 1.05
C ALA A 115 -6.47 -10.71 0.29
N ILE A 116 -6.19 -10.14 -0.88
CA ILE A 116 -7.23 -9.55 -1.75
C ILE A 116 -8.30 -10.58 -2.09
N ASN A 117 -7.91 -11.79 -2.50
CA ASN A 117 -8.88 -12.86 -2.79
C ASN A 117 -9.71 -13.21 -1.55
N ASN A 118 -9.07 -13.36 -0.38
CA ASN A 118 -9.73 -13.71 0.87
C ASN A 118 -10.78 -12.65 1.29
N TYR A 119 -10.37 -11.39 1.43
CA TYR A 119 -11.28 -10.34 1.90
C TYR A 119 -12.34 -9.96 0.86
N THR A 120 -12.04 -10.13 -0.43
CA THR A 120 -13.07 -10.08 -1.48
C THR A 120 -14.14 -11.15 -1.26
N MET A 121 -13.75 -12.38 -0.93
CA MET A 121 -14.71 -13.47 -0.66
C MET A 121 -15.51 -13.24 0.63
N GLN A 122 -14.89 -12.73 1.69
CA GLN A 122 -15.60 -12.42 2.94
C GLN A 122 -16.68 -11.35 2.74
N LEU A 123 -16.40 -10.31 1.95
CA LEU A 123 -17.37 -9.23 1.69
C LEU A 123 -18.58 -9.69 0.87
N LEU A 124 -18.53 -10.85 0.19
CA LEU A 124 -19.72 -11.44 -0.45
C LEU A 124 -20.77 -11.92 0.56
N ASP A 125 -20.41 -12.08 1.84
CA ASP A 125 -21.39 -12.38 2.89
C ASP A 125 -22.23 -11.15 3.29
N TYR A 126 -21.88 -9.95 2.80
CA TYR A 126 -22.66 -8.75 3.05
C TYR A 126 -24.09 -8.90 2.54
N GLY A 127 -25.08 -8.65 3.40
CA GLY A 127 -26.50 -8.82 3.08
C GLY A 127 -26.97 -10.28 3.06
N SER A 128 -26.10 -11.26 3.33
CA SER A 128 -26.50 -12.66 3.38
C SER A 128 -27.47 -12.95 4.53
N SER A 129 -28.44 -13.84 4.28
CA SER A 129 -29.41 -14.31 5.28
C SER A 129 -28.79 -15.20 6.37
N SER A 130 -27.61 -15.77 6.12
CA SER A 130 -26.83 -16.47 7.13
C SER A 130 -25.95 -15.51 7.90
N LYS A 131 -25.84 -15.68 9.22
CA LYS A 131 -24.90 -14.91 10.03
C LYS A 131 -23.47 -15.20 9.56
N SER A 132 -22.78 -14.16 9.08
CA SER A 132 -21.35 -14.26 8.78
C SER A 132 -20.55 -14.33 10.09
N ASP A 133 -19.54 -15.20 10.12
CA ASP A 133 -18.57 -15.25 11.21
C ASP A 133 -17.46 -14.20 11.04
N TYR A 134 -17.44 -13.49 9.90
CA TYR A 134 -16.42 -12.48 9.58
C TYR A 134 -16.79 -11.09 10.09
N ASN A 135 -15.77 -10.32 10.48
CA ASN A 135 -15.90 -8.89 10.67
C ASN A 135 -15.80 -8.18 9.32
N LEU A 136 -16.93 -7.86 8.70
CA LEU A 136 -16.98 -7.27 7.36
C LEU A 136 -16.42 -5.84 7.31
N THR A 137 -16.40 -5.11 8.42
CA THR A 137 -15.67 -3.82 8.50
C THR A 137 -14.18 -4.06 8.33
N GLU A 138 -13.59 -5.02 9.06
CA GLU A 138 -12.17 -5.36 8.89
C GLU A 138 -11.89 -5.87 7.47
N ALA A 139 -12.79 -6.67 6.90
CA ALA A 139 -12.64 -7.14 5.52
C ALA A 139 -12.61 -5.98 4.50
N LEU A 140 -13.48 -4.98 4.67
CA LEU A 140 -13.48 -3.78 3.84
C LEU A 140 -12.16 -3.00 3.97
N LEU A 141 -11.69 -2.78 5.20
CA LEU A 141 -10.47 -2.01 5.46
C LEU A 141 -9.23 -2.74 4.94
N PHE A 142 -9.13 -4.06 5.17
CA PHE A 142 -8.05 -4.87 4.62
C PHE A 142 -8.06 -4.90 3.09
N LEU A 143 -9.21 -5.15 2.46
CA LEU A 143 -9.30 -5.15 1.00
C LEU A 143 -8.89 -3.79 0.40
N SER A 144 -9.37 -2.70 0.99
CA SER A 144 -9.08 -1.34 0.52
C SER A 144 -7.59 -1.01 0.62
N HIS A 145 -6.97 -1.39 1.75
CA HIS A 145 -5.55 -1.24 1.97
C HIS A 145 -4.71 -2.09 1.00
N PHE A 146 -4.97 -3.41 0.95
CA PHE A 146 -4.19 -4.34 0.13
C PHE A 146 -4.32 -4.09 -1.38
N MET A 147 -5.45 -3.52 -1.83
CA MET A 147 -5.57 -3.06 -3.20
C MET A 147 -4.61 -1.90 -3.49
N GLY A 148 -4.30 -1.04 -2.52
CA GLY A 148 -3.21 -0.08 -2.61
C GLY A 148 -1.85 -0.77 -2.71
N ASP A 149 -1.54 -1.66 -1.76
CA ASP A 149 -0.24 -2.33 -1.64
C ASP A 149 0.16 -3.09 -2.89
N ILE A 150 -0.74 -3.90 -3.45
CA ILE A 150 -0.43 -4.70 -4.65
C ILE A 150 -0.11 -3.81 -5.87
N HIS A 151 -0.43 -2.51 -5.81
CA HIS A 151 -0.09 -1.55 -6.83
C HIS A 151 1.21 -0.80 -6.58
N GLN A 152 1.73 -0.77 -5.35
CA GLN A 152 3.07 -0.27 -5.05
C GLN A 152 4.09 -1.25 -5.66
N PRO A 153 4.90 -0.84 -6.66
CA PRO A 153 5.81 -1.75 -7.35
C PRO A 153 6.71 -2.58 -6.43
N LEU A 154 7.28 -2.00 -5.39
CA LEU A 154 8.20 -2.66 -4.46
C LEU A 154 7.51 -3.54 -3.40
N HIS A 155 6.18 -3.52 -3.30
CA HIS A 155 5.42 -4.55 -2.57
C HIS A 155 5.32 -5.86 -3.35
N VAL A 156 5.69 -5.85 -4.63
CA VAL A 156 5.89 -7.05 -5.44
C VAL A 156 7.33 -7.02 -5.95
N GLY A 157 8.25 -7.10 -5.00
CA GLY A 157 9.69 -6.94 -5.19
C GLY A 157 10.49 -8.17 -4.79
N TYR A 158 11.82 -8.03 -4.79
CA TYR A 158 12.72 -9.15 -4.54
C TYR A 158 12.78 -9.52 -3.06
N ALA A 159 12.78 -10.83 -2.78
CA ALA A 159 12.92 -11.35 -1.43
C ALA A 159 14.27 -10.94 -0.79
N ASP A 160 15.36 -11.01 -1.57
CA ASP A 160 16.73 -10.82 -1.09
C ASP A 160 16.97 -9.39 -0.57
N ASP A 161 16.30 -8.40 -1.17
CA ASP A 161 16.37 -7.00 -0.75
C ASP A 161 15.15 -6.52 0.06
N LYS A 162 14.25 -7.45 0.40
CA LYS A 162 12.98 -7.19 1.09
C LYS A 162 12.15 -6.11 0.39
N GLY A 163 12.03 -6.20 -0.93
CA GLY A 163 11.38 -5.18 -1.74
C GLY A 163 12.11 -3.85 -1.74
N GLY A 164 13.44 -3.84 -1.67
CA GLY A 164 14.26 -2.62 -1.60
C GLY A 164 14.35 -1.98 -0.23
N ASN A 165 13.87 -2.63 0.84
CA ASN A 165 14.03 -2.15 2.22
C ASN A 165 15.48 -2.25 2.71
N THR A 166 16.30 -3.11 2.10
CA THR A 166 17.74 -3.23 2.46
C THR A 166 18.66 -2.45 1.51
N ILE A 167 18.10 -1.75 0.53
CA ILE A 167 18.86 -0.87 -0.38
C ILE A 167 18.84 0.54 0.21
N ASN A 168 19.90 0.94 0.90
CA ASN A 168 20.00 2.29 1.43
C ASN A 168 20.35 3.27 0.31
N VAL A 169 19.66 4.40 0.30
CA VAL A 169 19.84 5.47 -0.68
C VAL A 169 19.83 6.82 0.04
N ARG A 170 20.01 7.89 -0.72
CA ARG A 170 19.68 9.24 -0.26
C ARG A 170 18.60 9.81 -1.14
N TRP A 171 17.48 10.23 -0.54
CA TRP A 171 16.49 11.04 -1.22
C TRP A 171 16.88 12.51 -1.06
N TYR A 172 17.40 13.11 -2.13
CA TYR A 172 18.10 14.38 -2.08
C TYR A 172 19.13 14.42 -0.94
N ARG A 173 18.89 15.24 0.09
CA ARG A 173 19.81 15.43 1.22
C ARG A 173 19.57 14.43 2.36
N ARG A 174 18.46 13.71 2.38
CA ARG A 174 18.06 12.82 3.49
C ARG A 174 18.45 11.38 3.21
N LYS A 175 18.76 10.62 4.25
CA LYS A 175 18.93 9.16 4.13
C LYS A 175 17.53 8.53 4.03
N ALA A 176 17.39 7.53 3.17
CA ALA A 176 16.18 6.74 3.01
C ALA A 176 16.56 5.31 2.59
N VAL A 177 15.57 4.42 2.50
CA VAL A 177 15.70 3.14 1.78
C VAL A 177 14.85 3.20 0.52
N LEU A 178 15.22 2.44 -0.52
CA LEU A 178 14.55 2.49 -1.82
C LEU A 178 13.05 2.23 -1.69
N HIS A 179 12.64 1.31 -0.83
CA HIS A 179 11.23 1.03 -0.58
C HIS A 179 10.46 2.27 -0.10
N HIS A 180 10.96 2.94 0.94
CA HIS A 180 10.36 4.18 1.48
C HIS A 180 10.32 5.32 0.46
N VAL A 181 11.26 5.35 -0.50
CA VAL A 181 11.23 6.35 -1.58
C VAL A 181 9.97 6.18 -2.43
N TRP A 182 9.54 4.95 -2.68
CA TRP A 182 8.34 4.64 -3.44
C TRP A 182 7.06 4.79 -2.62
N ASP A 183 7.06 4.39 -1.35
CA ASP A 183 5.87 4.52 -0.48
C ASP A 183 5.50 5.97 -0.21
N VAL A 184 6.51 6.81 0.03
CA VAL A 184 6.35 8.11 0.68
C VAL A 184 7.01 9.22 -0.13
N GLU A 185 8.33 9.14 -0.34
CA GLU A 185 9.12 10.32 -0.70
C GLU A 185 8.74 10.91 -2.07
N ILE A 186 8.43 10.07 -3.07
CA ILE A 186 7.97 10.57 -4.38
C ILE A 186 6.64 11.31 -4.26
N ILE A 187 5.71 10.81 -3.44
CA ILE A 187 4.38 11.41 -3.25
C ILE A 187 4.51 12.73 -2.50
N GLU A 188 5.14 12.73 -1.33
CA GLU A 188 5.31 13.95 -0.51
C GLU A 188 6.12 15.03 -1.25
N THR A 189 7.13 14.63 -2.04
CA THR A 189 7.89 15.59 -2.86
C THR A 189 7.01 16.21 -3.94
N ALA A 190 6.13 15.43 -4.57
CA ALA A 190 5.21 15.95 -5.58
C ALA A 190 4.17 16.88 -4.96
N GLU A 191 3.56 16.48 -3.84
CA GLU A 191 2.61 17.28 -3.07
C GLU A 191 3.20 18.65 -2.73
N LYS A 192 4.41 18.66 -2.16
CA LYS A 192 5.11 19.89 -1.80
C LYS A 192 5.48 20.76 -3.01
N ARG A 193 5.99 20.15 -4.09
CA ARG A 193 6.54 20.89 -5.23
C ARG A 193 5.47 21.42 -6.19
N PHE A 194 4.39 20.67 -6.36
CA PHE A 194 3.41 20.92 -7.42
C PHE A 194 1.99 21.21 -6.92
N TYR A 195 1.71 20.93 -5.65
CA TYR A 195 0.35 20.99 -5.09
C TYR A 195 0.27 21.75 -3.77
N ASN A 196 1.23 22.66 -3.50
CA ASN A 196 1.22 23.54 -2.31
C ASN A 196 1.07 22.80 -0.97
N GLU A 197 1.63 21.58 -0.84
CA GLU A 197 1.45 20.76 0.38
C GLU A 197 -0.03 20.45 0.66
N ASN A 198 -0.81 20.23 -0.41
CA ASN A 198 -2.21 19.85 -0.36
C ASN A 198 -2.46 18.56 -1.15
N ILE A 199 -2.68 17.47 -0.42
CA ILE A 199 -2.99 16.16 -0.98
C ILE A 199 -4.26 16.14 -1.85
N GLU A 200 -5.26 16.97 -1.55
CA GLU A 200 -6.52 17.04 -2.31
C GLU A 200 -6.29 17.57 -3.73
N ASP A 201 -5.38 18.55 -3.90
CA ASP A 201 -5.04 19.08 -5.23
C ASP A 201 -4.31 18.01 -6.08
N LEU A 202 -3.51 17.15 -5.45
CA LEU A 202 -2.91 15.99 -6.12
C LEU A 202 -3.97 14.96 -6.51
N ILE A 203 -4.91 14.65 -5.62
CA ILE A 203 -6.04 13.75 -5.90
C ILE A 203 -6.85 14.26 -7.10
N ASP A 204 -7.19 15.54 -7.13
CA ASP A 204 -7.92 16.17 -8.23
C ASP A 204 -7.15 16.08 -9.55
N ALA A 205 -5.84 16.29 -9.52
CA ALA A 205 -4.99 16.13 -10.70
C ALA A 205 -4.98 14.67 -11.22
N VAL A 206 -4.94 13.69 -10.32
CA VAL A 206 -5.03 12.27 -10.69
C VAL A 206 -6.41 11.94 -11.27
N GLN A 207 -7.50 12.42 -10.66
CA GLN A 207 -8.87 12.23 -11.17
C GLN A 207 -9.09 12.90 -12.54
N LYS A 208 -8.48 14.07 -12.76
CA LYS A 208 -8.47 14.72 -14.08
C LYS A 208 -7.74 13.89 -15.13
N ASN A 209 -6.64 13.22 -14.77
CA ASN A 209 -5.95 12.31 -15.68
C ASN A 209 -6.77 11.04 -15.96
N ILE A 210 -7.47 10.49 -14.97
CA ILE A 210 -8.40 9.36 -15.11
C ILE A 210 -9.50 9.68 -16.13
N SER A 211 -10.12 10.85 -16.03
CA SER A 211 -11.18 11.33 -16.93
C SER A 211 -10.67 11.87 -18.27
N GLY A 212 -9.38 12.23 -18.35
CA GLY A 212 -8.71 12.77 -19.53
C GLY A 212 -7.80 11.76 -20.20
N VAL A 213 -6.49 11.90 -19.97
CA VAL A 213 -5.43 11.16 -20.69
C VAL A 213 -5.50 9.64 -20.53
N TRP A 214 -6.12 9.14 -19.47
CA TRP A 214 -6.29 7.70 -19.21
C TRP A 214 -7.69 7.16 -19.47
N ALA A 215 -8.63 8.00 -19.94
CA ALA A 215 -10.03 7.60 -20.14
C ALA A 215 -10.18 6.33 -21.00
N SER A 216 -9.37 6.19 -22.05
CA SER A 216 -9.38 5.01 -22.93
C SER A 216 -8.87 3.73 -22.26
N ARG A 217 -8.11 3.85 -21.16
CA ARG A 217 -7.52 2.72 -20.41
C ARG A 217 -8.41 2.24 -19.29
N ILE A 218 -9.36 3.05 -18.81
CA ILE A 218 -10.20 2.77 -17.65
C ILE A 218 -10.93 1.43 -17.77
N LYS A 219 -11.61 1.16 -18.89
CA LYS A 219 -12.28 -0.13 -19.11
C LYS A 219 -11.34 -1.33 -18.97
N SER A 220 -10.09 -1.18 -19.43
CA SER A 220 -9.09 -2.25 -19.31
C SER A 220 -8.57 -2.44 -17.89
N TRP A 221 -8.58 -1.38 -17.08
CA TRP A 221 -8.19 -1.44 -15.67
C TRP A 221 -9.29 -2.05 -14.81
N GLU A 222 -10.54 -1.65 -15.06
CA GLU A 222 -11.74 -2.15 -14.37
C GLU A 222 -12.04 -3.61 -14.74
N SER A 223 -11.70 -4.04 -15.96
CA SER A 223 -11.93 -5.42 -16.40
C SER A 223 -11.18 -6.46 -15.57
N CYS A 224 -11.93 -7.51 -15.21
CA CYS A 224 -11.47 -8.75 -14.60
C CYS A 224 -12.17 -9.92 -15.31
N GLU A 225 -11.65 -11.15 -15.16
CA GLU A 225 -12.31 -12.35 -15.70
C GLU A 225 -13.75 -12.44 -15.15
N SER A 226 -14.72 -12.81 -15.98
CA SER A 226 -16.16 -12.71 -15.65
C SER A 226 -16.57 -13.50 -14.40
N SER A 227 -15.85 -14.55 -14.04
CA SER A 227 -16.09 -15.37 -12.85
C SER A 227 -15.40 -14.83 -11.59
N LYS A 228 -14.57 -13.80 -11.70
CA LYS A 228 -13.77 -13.26 -10.60
C LYS A 228 -14.24 -11.86 -10.20
N LYS A 229 -14.24 -11.61 -8.89
CA LYS A 229 -14.55 -10.29 -8.32
C LYS A 229 -13.32 -9.39 -8.25
N ALA A 230 -12.13 -9.97 -8.06
CA ALA A 230 -10.83 -9.29 -8.08
C ALA A 230 -9.82 -10.06 -8.96
N CYS A 231 -8.83 -9.35 -9.52
CA CYS A 231 -7.79 -9.92 -10.38
C CYS A 231 -6.37 -9.61 -9.86
N PRO A 232 -6.02 -9.95 -8.60
CA PRO A 232 -4.77 -9.54 -7.98
C PRO A 232 -3.51 -9.99 -8.74
N ASP A 233 -3.52 -11.16 -9.37
CA ASP A 233 -2.37 -11.70 -10.11
C ASP A 233 -1.94 -10.79 -11.28
N LYS A 234 -2.92 -10.16 -11.95
CA LYS A 234 -2.66 -9.16 -13.00
C LYS A 234 -1.96 -7.94 -12.41
N TYR A 235 -2.42 -7.48 -11.24
CA TYR A 235 -1.92 -6.28 -10.60
C TYR A 235 -0.49 -6.51 -10.10
N ALA A 236 -0.21 -7.67 -9.49
CA ALA A 236 1.12 -8.08 -9.07
C ALA A 236 2.08 -8.24 -10.25
N SER A 237 1.63 -8.85 -11.35
CA SER A 237 2.44 -8.98 -12.58
C SER A 237 2.82 -7.62 -13.19
N GLU A 238 1.95 -6.62 -13.08
CA GLU A 238 2.28 -5.24 -13.47
C GLU A 238 3.24 -4.59 -12.47
N GLY A 239 3.06 -4.86 -11.17
CA GLY A 239 3.90 -4.37 -10.07
C GLY A 239 5.36 -4.76 -10.22
N ILE A 240 5.65 -6.07 -10.33
CA ILE A 240 7.04 -6.56 -10.49
C ILE A 240 7.71 -6.04 -11.77
N LYS A 241 6.95 -5.87 -12.86
CA LYS A 241 7.47 -5.25 -14.08
C LYS A 241 7.85 -3.79 -13.85
N ALA A 242 7.01 -3.05 -13.14
CA ALA A 242 7.31 -1.67 -12.77
C ALA A 242 8.50 -1.58 -11.79
N ALA A 243 8.61 -2.52 -10.85
CA ALA A 243 9.73 -2.59 -9.93
C ALA A 243 11.05 -2.71 -10.69
N CYS A 244 11.14 -3.69 -11.60
CA CYS A 244 12.33 -3.86 -12.43
C CYS A 244 12.63 -2.66 -13.33
N GLN A 245 11.63 -2.18 -14.08
CA GLN A 245 11.85 -1.17 -15.12
C GLN A 245 12.08 0.23 -14.56
N TRP A 246 11.59 0.52 -13.36
CA TRP A 246 11.55 1.88 -12.82
C TRP A 246 12.12 2.00 -11.43
N ALA A 247 11.80 1.08 -10.52
CA ALA A 247 12.22 1.18 -9.11
C ALA A 247 13.69 0.82 -8.94
N TYR A 248 14.07 -0.39 -9.35
CA TYR A 248 15.44 -0.89 -9.25
C TYR A 248 16.36 -0.32 -10.33
N GLU A 249 15.81 0.07 -11.50
CA GLU A 249 16.60 0.54 -12.64
C GLU A 249 17.46 1.76 -12.28
N GLY A 250 18.78 1.59 -12.41
CA GLY A 250 19.77 2.63 -12.13
C GLY A 250 20.03 2.90 -10.64
N VAL A 251 19.51 2.06 -9.74
CA VAL A 251 19.69 2.23 -8.29
C VAL A 251 20.63 1.17 -7.73
N SER A 252 21.56 1.61 -6.88
CA SER A 252 22.43 0.75 -6.09
C SER A 252 22.62 1.32 -4.68
N GLU A 253 23.18 0.53 -3.77
CA GLU A 253 23.49 0.95 -2.41
C GLU A 253 24.26 2.29 -2.38
N GLY A 254 23.76 3.25 -1.60
CA GLY A 254 24.34 4.58 -1.43
C GLY A 254 24.01 5.58 -2.55
N THR A 255 23.23 5.21 -3.57
CA THR A 255 22.84 6.11 -4.66
C THR A 255 22.08 7.33 -4.12
N VAL A 256 22.35 8.51 -4.67
CA VAL A 256 21.58 9.74 -4.39
C VAL A 256 20.52 9.91 -5.48
N LEU A 257 19.25 9.84 -5.08
CA LEU A 257 18.08 9.98 -5.93
C LEU A 257 17.56 11.41 -5.81
N GLU A 258 17.56 12.15 -6.92
CA GLU A 258 17.16 13.57 -7.00
C GLU A 258 16.18 13.80 -8.17
N ASP A 259 16.20 15.00 -8.77
CA ASP A 259 15.25 15.43 -9.81
C ASP A 259 15.14 14.45 -11.00
N GLU A 260 16.25 13.87 -11.47
CA GLU A 260 16.20 12.92 -12.59
C GLU A 260 15.38 11.68 -12.25
N TYR A 261 15.62 11.08 -11.08
CA TYR A 261 14.86 9.92 -10.62
C TYR A 261 13.42 10.30 -10.29
N PHE A 262 13.22 11.38 -9.54
CA PHE A 262 11.91 11.87 -9.14
C PHE A 262 10.99 12.14 -10.34
N LEU A 263 11.43 12.98 -11.29
CA LEU A 263 10.60 13.41 -12.42
C LEU A 263 10.29 12.26 -13.38
N SER A 264 11.20 11.29 -13.52
CA SER A 264 10.98 10.13 -14.38
C SER A 264 10.08 9.06 -13.76
N ARG A 265 10.06 8.92 -12.43
CA ARG A 265 9.27 7.89 -11.72
C ARG A 265 7.91 8.40 -11.21
N LEU A 266 7.74 9.71 -11.01
CA LEU A 266 6.46 10.30 -10.61
C LEU A 266 5.27 9.92 -11.53
N PRO A 267 5.42 9.89 -12.88
CA PRO A 267 4.35 9.41 -13.76
C PRO A 267 3.96 7.94 -13.53
N ILE A 268 4.90 7.11 -13.07
CA ILE A 268 4.64 5.70 -12.75
C ILE A 268 3.91 5.59 -11.43
N VAL A 269 4.34 6.31 -10.39
CA VAL A 269 3.66 6.37 -9.09
C VAL A 269 2.22 6.84 -9.25
N THR A 270 2.00 7.96 -9.94
CA THR A 270 0.64 8.50 -10.18
C THR A 270 -0.23 7.53 -10.99
N LEU A 271 0.34 6.83 -11.97
CA LEU A 271 -0.37 5.78 -12.71
C LEU A 271 -0.78 4.62 -11.79
N ARG A 272 0.09 4.16 -10.89
CA ARG A 272 -0.21 3.04 -9.98
C ARG A 272 -1.26 3.41 -8.93
N LEU A 273 -1.21 4.63 -8.38
CA LEU A 273 -2.24 5.17 -7.49
C LEU A 273 -3.61 5.23 -8.20
N ALA A 274 -3.65 5.73 -9.44
CA ALA A 274 -4.88 5.77 -10.23
C ALA A 274 -5.42 4.38 -10.53
N GLN A 275 -4.56 3.44 -10.92
CA GLN A 275 -4.95 2.05 -11.17
C GLN A 275 -5.52 1.39 -9.93
N ALA A 276 -4.90 1.58 -8.77
CA ALA A 276 -5.37 1.04 -7.49
C ALA A 276 -6.76 1.57 -7.13
N GLY A 277 -6.98 2.89 -7.19
CA GLY A 277 -8.29 3.47 -6.87
C GLY A 277 -9.40 3.02 -7.83
N VAL A 278 -9.11 3.00 -9.14
CA VAL A 278 -10.06 2.52 -10.16
C VAL A 278 -10.39 1.03 -9.97
N ARG A 279 -9.40 0.20 -9.64
CA ARG A 279 -9.58 -1.24 -9.43
C ARG A 279 -10.25 -1.56 -8.11
N LEU A 280 -10.01 -0.78 -7.06
CA LEU A 280 -10.71 -0.89 -5.79
C LEU A 280 -12.20 -0.61 -5.99
N ALA A 281 -12.55 0.52 -6.61
CA ALA A 281 -13.95 0.86 -6.91
C ALA A 281 -14.65 -0.25 -7.71
N ALA A 282 -14.07 -0.65 -8.84
CA ALA A 282 -14.66 -1.68 -9.68
C ALA A 282 -14.77 -3.05 -8.99
N THR A 283 -13.89 -3.34 -8.03
CA THR A 283 -13.96 -4.58 -7.23
C THR A 283 -15.09 -4.50 -6.22
N LEU A 284 -15.23 -3.37 -5.50
CA LEU A 284 -16.32 -3.15 -4.55
C LEU A 284 -17.68 -3.13 -5.25
N ASP A 285 -17.78 -2.49 -6.43
CA ASP A 285 -18.99 -2.52 -7.26
C ASP A 285 -19.38 -3.96 -7.62
N ARG A 286 -18.43 -4.77 -8.12
CA ARG A 286 -18.69 -6.18 -8.43
C ARG A 286 -19.12 -7.00 -7.21
N ILE A 287 -18.62 -6.67 -6.01
CA ILE A 287 -18.98 -7.36 -4.77
C ILE A 287 -20.42 -6.98 -4.38
N PHE A 288 -20.73 -5.69 -4.30
CA PHE A 288 -21.96 -5.20 -3.71
C PHE A 288 -23.14 -5.06 -4.69
N GLU A 289 -22.92 -4.86 -5.99
CA GLU A 289 -24.01 -4.89 -6.97
C GLU A 289 -24.65 -6.29 -7.06
N ALA A 290 -23.86 -7.35 -6.85
CA ALA A 290 -24.36 -8.74 -6.85
C ALA A 290 -25.17 -9.11 -5.58
N SER A 291 -25.21 -8.23 -4.57
CA SER A 291 -25.96 -8.45 -3.33
C SER A 291 -27.37 -7.85 -3.33
N VAL A 292 -27.77 -7.19 -4.43
CA VAL A 292 -29.06 -6.52 -4.60
C VAL A 292 -30.07 -7.37 -5.42
N GLU A 293 -29.66 -8.55 -5.92
CA GLU A 293 -30.55 -9.55 -6.53
C GLU A 293 -31.07 -10.57 -5.49
#